data_AF-A0A8J6IQL5-F1
#
_entry.id   AF-A0A8J6IQL5-F1
#
_cell.length_a   1.000
_cell.length_b   1.000
_cell.length_c   1.000
_cell.angle_alpha   90.00
_cell.angle_beta   90.00
_cell.angle_gamma   90.00
#
_symmetry.space_group_name_H-M   'P 1'
#
loop_
_entity.id
_entity.type
_entity.pdbx_description
1 polymer ?
#
loop_
_entity_poly.entity_id
_entity_poly.type
_entity_poly.pdbx_seq_one_letter_code
_entity_poly.pdbx_strand_id
1 'polypeptide(L)' 'MTAMLRIVCRVVERRTKEGESLEQVLDDYPRLTPEEVSEIKAELGMVE' A
#
# COMPACT_ATOMS: atom_id res chain seq x y z
N MET A 1 -2.21 -10.06 -7.08
CA MET A 1 -3.40 -9.23 -6.82
C MET A 1 -4.60 -10.03 -6.28
N THR A 2 -4.63 -10.23 -4.97
CA THR A 2 -5.83 -10.68 -4.22
C THR A 2 -6.85 -9.54 -4.10
N ALA A 3 -8.11 -9.84 -3.73
CA ALA A 3 -9.14 -8.82 -3.54
C ALA A 3 -8.75 -7.78 -2.47
N MET A 4 -8.01 -8.21 -1.44
CA MET A 4 -7.51 -7.35 -0.37
C MET A 4 -6.43 -6.38 -0.87
N LEU A 5 -5.45 -6.87 -1.64
CA LEU A 5 -4.40 -6.04 -2.26
C LEU A 5 -4.97 -4.92 -3.15
N ARG A 6 -6.03 -5.22 -3.91
CA ARG A 6 -6.73 -4.20 -4.72
C ARG A 6 -7.35 -3.08 -3.87
N ILE A 7 -7.88 -3.42 -2.69
CA ILE A 7 -8.44 -2.44 -1.76
C ILE A 7 -7.31 -1.60 -1.19
N VAL A 8 -6.25 -2.24 -0.70
CA VAL A 8 -5.10 -1.53 -0.11
C VAL A 8 -4.45 -0.60 -1.12
N CYS A 9 -4.20 -1.06 -2.36
CA CYS A 9 -3.64 -0.21 -3.42
C CYS A 9 -4.50 1.05 -3.66
N ARG A 10 -5.84 0.90 -3.69
CA ARG A 10 -6.77 2.04 -3.78
C ARG A 10 -6.75 2.97 -2.58
N VAL A 11 -6.65 2.42 -1.37
CA VAL A 11 -6.58 3.21 -0.13
C VAL A 11 -5.27 3.98 -0.09
N VAL A 12 -4.16 3.33 -0.43
CA VAL A 12 -2.84 3.95 -0.51
C VAL A 12 -2.84 5.04 -1.58
N GLU A 13 -3.33 4.81 -2.80
CA GLU A 13 -3.47 5.85 -3.82
C GLU A 13 -4.28 7.07 -3.32
N ARG A 14 -5.39 6.82 -2.61
CA ARG A 14 -6.21 7.89 -2.05
C ARG A 14 -5.48 8.67 -0.98
N ARG A 15 -4.92 7.97 0.01
CA ARG A 15 -4.22 8.61 1.14
C ARG A 15 -2.96 9.35 0.69
N THR A 16 -2.19 8.77 -0.23
CA THR A 16 -1.04 9.46 -0.83
C THR A 16 -1.45 10.74 -1.58
N LYS A 17 -2.61 10.75 -2.25
CA LYS A 17 -3.18 11.98 -2.84
C LYS A 17 -3.65 13.00 -1.81
N GLU A 18 -4.05 12.56 -0.62
CA GLU A 18 -4.40 13.43 0.51
C GLU A 18 -3.17 13.97 1.25
N GLY A 19 -1.96 13.50 0.90
CA GLY A 19 -0.69 13.93 1.48
C GLY A 19 -0.15 13.02 2.58
N GLU A 20 -0.76 11.86 2.81
CA GLU A 20 -0.25 10.84 3.73
C GLU A 20 0.90 10.04 3.09
N SER A 21 1.89 9.67 3.90
CA SER A 21 3.00 8.83 3.44
C SER A 21 2.57 7.36 3.35
N LEU A 22 3.02 6.69 2.29
CA LEU A 22 2.77 5.26 2.07
C LEU A 22 3.13 4.40 3.29
N GLU A 23 4.21 4.72 3.99
CA GLU A 23 4.63 4.04 5.21
C GLU A 23 3.60 4.16 6.33
N GLN A 24 3.01 5.35 6.54
CA GLN A 24 1.93 5.54 7.51
C GLN A 24 0.67 4.77 7.12
N VAL A 25 0.36 4.72 5.82
CA VAL A 25 -0.78 3.93 5.34
C VAL A 25 -0.55 2.44 5.60
N LEU A 26 0.66 1.94 5.34
CA LEU A 26 1.03 0.54 5.57
C LEU A 26 1.06 0.19 7.07
N ASP A 27 1.45 1.11 7.94
CA ASP A 27 1.45 0.92 9.39
C ASP A 27 0.03 0.68 9.95
N ASP A 28 -0.98 1.29 9.33
CA ASP A 28 -2.41 1.06 9.63
C ASP A 28 -2.88 -0.37 9.29
N TYR A 29 -2.08 -1.12 8.52
CA TYR A 29 -2.35 -2.50 8.09
C TYR A 29 -1.32 -3.50 8.62
N PRO A 30 -1.25 -3.76 9.94
CA PRO A 30 -0.32 -4.73 10.53
C PRO A 30 -0.62 -6.19 10.14
N ARG A 31 -1.73 -6.43 9.44
CA ARG A 31 -2.13 -7.74 8.91
C ARG A 31 -1.61 -8.02 7.50
N LEU A 32 -1.00 -7.05 6.84
CA LEU A 32 -0.37 -7.28 5.54
C LEU A 32 0.89 -8.12 5.73
N THR A 33 1.03 -9.14 4.90
CA THR A 33 2.29 -9.88 4.81
C THR A 33 3.35 -9.03 4.11
N PRO A 34 4.65 -9.23 4.43
CA PRO A 34 5.72 -8.48 3.77
C PRO A 34 5.73 -8.65 2.24
N GLU A 35 5.29 -9.80 1.73
CA GLU A 35 5.10 -10.04 0.29
C GLU A 35 4.03 -9.11 -0.31
N GLU A 36 2.88 -8.97 0.36
CA GLU A 36 1.81 -8.07 -0.06
C GLU A 36 2.24 -6.60 -0.01
N VAL A 37 2.96 -6.19 1.03
CA VAL A 37 3.54 -4.84 1.14
C VAL A 37 4.50 -4.57 -0.02
N SER A 38 5.34 -5.55 -0.36
CA SER A 38 6.27 -5.43 -1.47
C SER A 38 5.55 -5.33 -2.82
N GLU A 39 4.46 -6.08 -3.01
CA GLU A 39 3.62 -6.01 -4.23
C GLU A 39 2.96 -4.62 -4.35
N ILE A 40 2.46 -4.05 -3.25
CA ILE A 40 1.88 -2.69 -3.22
C ILE A 40 2.93 -1.62 -3.54
N LYS A 41 4.13 -1.71 -2.93
CA LYS A 41 5.24 -0.78 -3.19
C LYS A 41 5.70 -0.83 -4.66
N ALA A 42 5.80 -2.03 -5.22
CA ALA A 42 6.16 -2.24 -6.62
C ALA A 42 5.11 -1.64 -7.58
N GLU A 43 3.83 -1.86 -7.31
CA GLU A 43 2.72 -1.33 -8.13
C GLU A 43 2.63 0.20 -8.10
N LEU A 44 2.95 0.81 -6.95
CA LEU A 44 2.99 2.26 -6.80
C LEU A 44 4.28 2.89 -7.35
N GLY A 45 5.20 2.09 -7.89
CA GLY A 45 6.45 2.56 -8.46
C GLY A 45 7.44 3.11 -7.43
N MET A 46 7.25 2.78 -6.14
CA MET A 46 8.15 3.11 -5.05
C MET A 46 9.15 1.96 -4.87
N VAL A 47 10.04 1.82 -5.85
CA VAL A 47 11.21 0.94 -5.77
C VAL A 47 12.40 1.85 -5.48
N GLU A 48 12.89 1.84 -4.24
CA GLU A 48 14.24 2.33 -3.93
C GLU A 48 15.29 1.28 -4.33
#